data_AF-A0A7N2LWJ3-F1
#
_entry.id   AF-A0A7N2LWJ3-F1
#
_cell.length_a   1.000
_cell.length_b   1.000
_cell.length_c   1.000
_cell.angle_alpha   90.00
_cell.angle_beta   90.00
_cell.angle_gamma   90.00
#
_symmetry.space_group_name_H-M   'P 1'
#
loop_
_entity.id
_entity.type
_entity.pdbx_description
1 polymer ?
#
loop_
_entity_poly.entity_id
_entity_poly.type
_entity_poly.pdbx_seq_one_letter_code
_entity_poly.pdbx_strand_id
1 'polypeptide(L)'
;MQCSKWFLQKIGHEGLNNLLMAYEDKSGYALCAFSFALGPNAEPITFLGRTPGKIVPPRGPNDFGWDPIFQPDGYEQTYAEMPKEEKNNISHRSKALTLVKSHFTEVGYTFRINPSV
;
A
#
# COMPACT_ATOMS: atom_id res chain seq x y z
N MET A 1 6.75 -1.48 7.25
CA MET A 1 8.00 -0.72 7.01
C MET A 1 7.63 0.71 6.58
N GLN A 2 7.49 1.62 7.53
CA GLN A 2 7.09 3.04 7.31
C GLN A 2 8.27 3.92 6.85
N CYS A 3 9.28 3.31 6.21
CA CYS A 3 10.57 3.91 5.90
C CYS A 3 10.78 4.17 4.40
N SER A 4 9.87 3.75 3.53
CA SER A 4 10.07 3.84 2.07
C SER A 4 10.25 5.28 1.59
N LYS A 5 9.59 6.27 2.21
CA LYS A 5 9.74 7.68 1.84
C LYS A 5 11.19 8.17 1.93
N TRP A 6 11.84 7.96 3.07
CA TRP A 6 13.18 8.49 3.30
C TRP A 6 14.24 7.77 2.47
N PHE A 7 14.14 6.44 2.36
CA PHE A 7 15.02 5.68 1.49
C PHE A 7 14.83 6.11 0.02
N LEU A 8 13.60 6.15 -0.47
CA LEU A 8 13.34 6.60 -1.84
C LEU A 8 13.88 8.02 -2.10
N GLN A 9 13.70 8.94 -1.15
CA GLN A 9 14.22 10.31 -1.28
C GLN A 9 15.75 10.39 -1.27
N LYS A 10 16.43 9.51 -0.53
CA LYS A 10 17.89 9.58 -0.34
C LYS A 10 18.67 8.79 -1.37
N ILE A 11 18.17 7.63 -1.77
CA ILE A 11 18.90 6.69 -2.64
C ILE A 11 18.15 6.37 -3.94
N GLY A 12 16.92 6.84 -4.12
CA GLY A 12 16.14 6.63 -5.33
C GLY A 12 15.74 5.17 -5.57
N HIS A 13 15.12 4.91 -6.72
CA HIS A 13 14.69 3.56 -7.14
C HIS A 13 15.87 2.61 -7.38
N GLU A 14 16.95 3.12 -7.98
CA GLU A 14 18.17 2.35 -8.20
C GLU A 14 18.84 1.98 -6.87
N GLY A 15 18.98 2.93 -5.95
CA GLY A 15 19.55 2.64 -4.64
C GLY A 15 18.74 1.62 -3.85
N LEU A 16 17.41 1.68 -3.93
CA LEU A 16 16.54 0.67 -3.33
C LEU A 16 16.78 -0.73 -3.91
N ASN A 17 17.00 -0.86 -5.22
CA ASN A 17 17.41 -2.12 -5.84
C ASN A 17 18.81 -2.54 -5.39
N ASN A 18 19.75 -1.60 -5.33
CA ASN A 18 21.13 -1.84 -4.93
C ASN A 18 21.24 -2.42 -3.51
N LEU A 19 20.39 -1.96 -2.58
CA LEU A 19 20.30 -2.51 -1.23
C LEU A 19 20.01 -4.01 -1.20
N LEU A 20 19.29 -4.51 -2.21
CA LEU A 20 18.91 -5.92 -2.29
C LEU A 20 19.90 -6.74 -3.12
N MET A 21 20.83 -6.15 -3.87
CA MET A 21 21.72 -6.88 -4.80
C MET A 21 22.44 -8.07 -4.16
N ALA A 22 22.89 -7.93 -2.91
CA ALA A 22 23.61 -8.98 -2.18
C ALA A 22 22.75 -10.18 -1.74
N TYR A 23 21.42 -10.09 -1.86
CA TYR A 23 20.48 -11.10 -1.39
C TYR A 23 19.79 -11.79 -2.55
N GLU A 24 19.68 -13.12 -2.54
CA GLU A 24 18.93 -13.86 -3.58
C GLU A 24 17.43 -13.58 -3.49
N ASP A 25 16.90 -13.53 -2.26
CA ASP A 25 15.50 -13.24 -2.00
C ASP A 25 15.19 -11.76 -2.25
N LYS A 26 14.30 -11.51 -3.22
CA LYS A 26 13.78 -10.18 -3.54
C LYS A 26 12.32 -10.02 -3.12
N SER A 27 11.77 -10.98 -2.38
CA SER A 27 10.39 -10.95 -1.93
C SER A 27 10.14 -9.75 -1.02
N GLY A 28 8.94 -9.22 -1.10
CA GLY A 28 8.51 -8.06 -0.34
C GLY A 28 7.00 -7.99 -0.28
N TYR A 29 6.49 -7.01 0.45
CA TYR A 29 5.06 -6.75 0.43
C TYR A 29 4.76 -5.28 0.66
N ALA A 30 3.74 -4.81 -0.05
CA ALA A 30 3.12 -3.54 0.23
C ALA A 30 2.11 -3.72 1.38
N LEU A 31 2.15 -2.83 2.37
CA LEU A 31 1.27 -2.84 3.54
C LEU A 31 0.57 -1.48 3.67
N CYS A 32 -0.75 -1.50 3.79
CA CYS A 32 -1.55 -0.34 4.18
C CYS A 32 -2.19 -0.64 5.54
N ALA A 33 -2.11 0.32 6.46
CA ALA A 33 -2.81 0.29 7.72
C ALA A 33 -3.79 1.47 7.77
N PHE A 34 -5.07 1.19 8.03
CA PHE A 34 -6.05 2.19 8.45
C PHE A 34 -6.32 1.97 9.93
N SER A 35 -6.18 3.00 10.75
CA SER A 35 -6.52 2.92 12.18
C SER A 35 -7.58 3.96 12.50
N PHE A 36 -8.61 3.55 13.22
CA PHE A 36 -9.75 4.38 13.60
C PHE A 36 -10.07 4.17 15.08
N ALA A 37 -10.32 5.27 15.79
CA ALA A 37 -10.76 5.25 17.19
C ALA A 37 -12.01 6.12 17.33
N LEU A 38 -12.95 5.68 18.17
CA LEU A 38 -14.23 6.38 18.40
C LEU A 38 -14.11 7.60 19.32
N GLY A 39 -12.97 7.76 20.00
CA GLY A 39 -12.72 8.88 20.90
C GLY A 39 -11.39 8.75 21.62
N PRO A 40 -11.04 9.73 22.47
CA PRO A 40 -9.72 9.84 23.09
C PRO A 40 -9.30 8.64 23.96
N ASN A 41 -10.27 7.90 24.51
CA ASN A 41 -10.05 6.77 25.42
C ASN A 41 -10.41 5.41 24.78
N ALA A 42 -10.75 5.38 23.50
CA ALA A 42 -11.09 4.15 22.80
C ALA A 42 -9.84 3.54 22.17
N GLU A 43 -9.66 2.23 22.34
CA GLU A 43 -8.59 1.51 21.66
C GLU A 43 -8.77 1.60 20.12
N PRO A 44 -7.73 1.98 19.37
CA PRO A 44 -7.83 2.07 17.92
C PRO A 44 -8.04 0.71 17.27
N ILE A 45 -9.05 0.61 16.42
CA ILE A 45 -9.27 -0.53 15.54
C ILE A 45 -8.38 -0.34 14.32
N THR A 46 -7.53 -1.32 14.03
CA THR A 46 -6.58 -1.27 12.91
C THR A 46 -6.89 -2.32 11.85
N PHE A 47 -6.98 -1.88 10.61
CA PHE A 47 -7.23 -2.68 9.42
C PHE A 47 -5.97 -2.74 8.56
N LEU A 48 -5.49 -3.95 8.28
CA LEU A 48 -4.26 -4.17 7.53
C LEU A 48 -4.56 -4.81 6.17
N GLY A 49 -4.20 -4.11 5.10
CA GLY A 49 -4.21 -4.67 3.75
C GLY A 49 -2.80 -4.94 3.26
N ARG A 50 -2.55 -6.16 2.81
CA ARG A 50 -1.23 -6.61 2.35
C ARG A 50 -1.29 -7.11 0.91
N THR A 51 -0.30 -6.75 0.11
CA THR A 51 -0.07 -7.35 -1.21
C THR A 51 1.36 -7.85 -1.28
N PRO A 52 1.58 -9.17 -1.35
CA PRO A 52 2.89 -9.74 -1.54
C PRO A 52 3.37 -9.50 -2.99
N GLY A 53 4.68 -9.56 -3.18
CA GLY A 53 5.33 -9.27 -4.44
C GLY A 53 6.84 -9.40 -4.31
N LYS A 54 7.53 -8.80 -5.27
CA LYS A 54 9.00 -8.76 -5.32
C LYS A 54 9.49 -7.39 -5.75
N ILE A 55 10.70 -7.07 -5.31
CA ILE A 55 11.43 -5.87 -5.74
C ILE A 55 12.17 -6.19 -7.03
N VAL A 56 12.00 -5.33 -8.03
CA VAL A 56 12.55 -5.49 -9.38
C VAL A 56 13.22 -4.20 -9.85
N PRO A 57 14.10 -4.27 -10.86
CA PRO A 57 14.62 -3.08 -11.52
C PRO A 57 13.49 -2.15 -11.96
N PRO A 58 13.66 -0.83 -11.85
CA PRO A 58 12.58 0.14 -12.08
C PRO A 58 12.03 0.06 -13.49
N ARG A 59 10.71 -0.04 -13.63
CA ARG A 59 9.99 0.01 -14.91
C ARG A 59 8.70 0.84 -14.77
N GLY A 60 8.29 1.50 -15.86
CA GLY A 60 7.12 2.36 -15.91
C GLY A 60 7.38 3.81 -15.45
N PRO A 61 6.34 4.65 -15.39
CA PRO A 61 6.46 6.07 -15.01
C PRO A 61 6.88 6.26 -13.55
N ASN A 62 7.79 7.21 -13.30
CA ASN A 62 8.33 7.51 -11.96
C ASN A 62 7.48 8.51 -11.16
N ASP A 63 6.19 8.61 -11.45
CA ASP A 63 5.32 9.67 -10.93
C ASP A 63 4.89 9.41 -9.47
N PHE A 64 4.88 8.15 -9.02
CA PHE A 64 4.31 7.78 -7.74
C PHE A 64 5.19 6.82 -6.92
N GLY A 65 5.97 7.39 -6.00
CA GLY A 65 6.63 6.64 -4.94
C GLY A 65 7.49 5.49 -5.44
N TRP A 66 7.38 4.33 -4.79
CA TRP A 66 8.16 3.12 -5.08
C TRP A 66 7.47 2.17 -6.07
N ASP A 67 6.35 2.58 -6.67
CA ASP A 67 5.60 1.75 -7.62
C ASP A 67 6.46 1.18 -8.77
N PRO A 68 7.45 1.92 -9.33
CA PRO A 68 8.27 1.40 -10.44
C PRO A 68 9.11 0.19 -10.10
N ILE A 69 9.37 -0.08 -8.81
CA ILE A 69 10.25 -1.17 -8.38
C ILE A 69 9.50 -2.32 -7.71
N PHE A 70 8.17 -2.26 -7.63
CA PHE A 70 7.37 -3.30 -6.97
C PHE A 70 6.52 -4.03 -7.99
N GLN A 71 6.77 -5.33 -8.16
CA GLN A 71 5.98 -6.24 -8.96
C GLN A 71 5.14 -7.12 -8.02
N PRO A 72 3.79 -6.98 -8.01
CA PRO A 72 2.93 -7.82 -7.19
C PRO A 72 2.94 -9.27 -7.69
N ASP A 73 2.73 -10.22 -6.78
CA ASP A 73 2.65 -11.63 -7.14
C ASP A 73 1.47 -11.89 -8.09
N GLY A 74 1.68 -12.73 -9.10
CA GLY A 74 0.69 -13.05 -10.13
C GLY A 74 0.65 -12.08 -11.31
N TYR A 75 1.54 -11.07 -11.34
CA TYR A 75 1.64 -10.09 -12.42
C TYR A 75 3.09 -9.96 -12.91
N GLU A 76 3.26 -9.61 -14.19
CA GLU A 76 4.58 -9.29 -14.77
C GLU A 76 4.88 -7.78 -14.80
N GLN A 77 3.84 -6.96 -14.64
CA GLN A 77 3.94 -5.51 -14.58
C GLN A 77 4.30 -5.03 -13.18
N THR A 78 5.08 -3.95 -13.09
CA THR A 78 5.22 -3.19 -11.84
C THR A 78 3.96 -2.40 -11.56
N TYR A 79 3.75 -1.95 -10.32
CA TYR A 79 2.63 -1.06 -10.00
C TYR A 79 2.59 0.24 -10.81
N ALA A 80 3.74 0.71 -11.33
CA ALA A 80 3.78 1.89 -12.19
C ALA A 80 3.33 1.57 -13.63
N GLU A 81 3.56 0.35 -14.10
CA GLU A 81 3.14 -0.12 -15.43
C GLU A 81 1.65 -0.52 -15.48
N MET A 82 1.01 -0.74 -14.33
CA MET A 82 -0.38 -1.16 -14.25
C MET A 82 -1.36 0.00 -14.49
N PRO A 83 -2.44 -0.23 -15.26
CA PRO A 83 -3.59 0.69 -15.28
C PRO A 83 -4.14 0.92 -13.87
N LYS A 84 -4.60 2.15 -13.61
CA LYS A 84 -5.07 2.57 -12.28
C LYS A 84 -6.20 1.69 -11.75
N GLU A 85 -7.12 1.27 -12.60
CA GLU A 85 -8.24 0.39 -12.22
C GLU A 85 -7.76 -0.99 -11.79
N GLU A 86 -6.86 -1.59 -12.55
CA GLU A 86 -6.30 -2.91 -12.26
C GLU A 86 -5.50 -2.91 -10.94
N LYS A 87 -4.64 -1.89 -10.77
CA LYS A 87 -3.92 -1.66 -9.52
C LYS A 87 -4.87 -1.52 -8.34
N ASN A 88 -5.98 -0.78 -8.50
CA ASN A 88 -6.95 -0.59 -7.43
C ASN A 88 -7.60 -1.92 -6.99
N ASN A 89 -7.79 -2.89 -7.88
CA ASN A 89 -8.36 -4.18 -7.53
C ASN A 89 -7.44 -5.01 -6.62
N ILE A 90 -6.12 -4.92 -6.81
CA ILE A 90 -5.16 -5.74 -6.05
C ILE A 90 -4.39 -4.99 -4.96
N SER A 91 -4.50 -3.66 -4.92
CA SER A 91 -3.67 -2.85 -4.04
C SER A 91 -3.92 -3.16 -2.57
N HIS A 92 -2.82 -3.19 -1.81
CA HIS A 92 -2.78 -3.23 -0.36
C HIS A 92 -3.75 -2.21 0.28
N ARG A 93 -3.88 -1.00 -0.30
CA ARG A 93 -4.81 0.04 0.16
C ARG A 93 -6.27 -0.36 -0.04
N SER A 94 -6.63 -0.86 -1.23
CA SER A 94 -8.00 -1.32 -1.52
C SER A 94 -8.39 -2.48 -0.60
N LYS A 95 -7.49 -3.44 -0.38
CA LYS A 95 -7.69 -4.54 0.58
C LYS A 95 -7.95 -4.02 2.00
N ALA A 96 -7.17 -3.06 2.47
CA ALA A 96 -7.38 -2.46 3.79
C ALA A 96 -8.75 -1.74 3.87
N LEU A 97 -9.12 -1.02 2.80
CA LEU A 97 -10.39 -0.29 2.74
C LEU A 97 -11.61 -1.24 2.67
N THR A 98 -11.47 -2.40 2.03
CA THR A 98 -12.52 -3.44 2.05
C THR A 98 -12.77 -3.92 3.47
N LEU A 99 -11.72 -4.15 4.28
CA LEU A 99 -11.88 -4.51 5.69
C LEU A 99 -12.59 -3.42 6.49
N VAL A 100 -12.24 -2.14 6.24
CA VAL A 100 -12.94 -1.00 6.85
C VAL A 100 -14.43 -1.02 6.47
N LYS A 101 -14.76 -1.19 5.19
CA LYS A 101 -16.16 -1.23 4.71
C LYS A 101 -16.96 -2.37 5.36
N SER A 102 -16.37 -3.57 5.42
CA SER A 102 -17.00 -4.73 6.06
C SER A 102 -17.28 -4.45 7.53
N HIS A 103 -16.28 -3.97 8.29
CA HIS A 103 -16.45 -3.63 9.70
C HIS A 103 -17.55 -2.58 9.92
N PHE A 104 -17.58 -1.54 9.08
CA PHE A 104 -18.57 -0.47 9.23
C PHE A 104 -20.00 -0.94 8.95
N THR A 105 -20.14 -1.89 8.02
CA THR A 105 -21.43 -2.51 7.68
C THR A 105 -21.90 -3.46 8.79
N GLU A 106 -20.99 -4.26 9.34
CA GLU A 106 -21.29 -5.20 10.44
C GLU A 106 -21.70 -4.49 11.74
N VAL A 107 -21.02 -3.39 12.09
CA VAL A 107 -21.30 -2.63 13.31
C VAL A 107 -22.49 -1.66 13.14
N GLY A 108 -22.96 -1.45 11.91
CA GLY A 108 -24.14 -0.61 11.64
C GLY A 108 -23.90 0.88 11.85
N TYR A 109 -22.69 1.38 11.56
CA TYR A 109 -22.37 2.80 11.71
C TYR A 109 -23.26 3.67 10.81
N THR A 110 -24.06 4.54 11.42
CA THR A 110 -24.81 5.60 10.72
C THR A 110 -23.97 6.86 10.62
N PHE A 111 -23.57 7.24 9.41
CA PHE A 111 -22.91 8.52 9.17
C PHE A 111 -23.93 9.66 9.15
N ARG A 112 -23.80 10.62 10.05
CA ARG A 112 -24.43 11.92 9.88
C ARG A 112 -23.48 12.80 9.08
N ILE A 113 -23.73 12.93 7.79
CA ILE A 113 -23.04 13.93 6.98
C ILE A 113 -23.62 15.28 7.43
N ASN A 114 -22.85 16.06 8.20
CA ASN A 114 -23.22 17.45 8.47
C ASN A 114 -23.01 18.23 7.15
N PRO A 115 -24.08 18.74 6.50
CA PRO A 115 -23.98 19.39 5.19
C PRO A 115 -23.44 20.83 5.27
N SER A 116 -22.72 21.18 6.34
CA SER A 116 -22.33 22.57 6.67
C SER A 116 -20.82 22.79 6.71
N VAL A 117 -20.04 21.93 6.04
CA VAL A 117 -18.62 22.17 5.74
C VAL A 117 -18.35 21.90 4.27
#